data_AF-A0ABD5VX05-F1
#
_entry.id   AF-A0ABD5VX05-F1
#
_cell.length_a   1.000
_cell.length_b   1.000
_cell.length_c   1.000
_cell.angle_alpha   90.00
_cell.angle_beta   90.00
_cell.angle_gamma   90.00
#
_symmetry.space_group_name_H-M   'P 1'
#
loop_
_entity.id
_entity.type
_entity.pdbx_description
1 polymer ?
#
loop_
_entity_poly.entity_id
_entity_poly.type
_entity_poly.pdbx_seq_one_letter_code
_entity_poly.pdbx_strand_id
1 'polypeptide(L)' 'MAILHPQEIRDMTPAEREAELEELETELLNSKAVKAAGGMPENPGRIGELKRTIARIKTIQNEEGDVTGTSEESTEE' A
#
# COMPACT_ATOMS: atom_id res chain seq x y z
N MET A 1 -3.02 -6.07 14.19
CA MET A 1 -3.23 -7.22 13.30
C MET A 1 -2.52 -6.97 11.98
N ALA A 2 -2.26 -8.00 11.17
CA ALA A 2 -1.78 -7.79 9.80
C ALA A 2 -2.99 -7.61 8.89
N ILE A 3 -2.94 -6.63 7.98
CA ILE A 3 -3.97 -6.47 6.94
C ILE A 3 -3.77 -7.56 5.88
N LEU A 4 -2.51 -7.77 5.47
CA LEU A 4 -2.10 -8.88 4.60
C LEU A 4 -0.86 -9.56 5.17
N HIS A 5 -0.80 -10.89 5.11
CA HIS A 5 0.38 -11.67 5.47
C HIS A 5 1.39 -11.73 4.31
N PRO A 6 2.70 -11.92 4.61
CA PRO A 6 3.72 -12.00 3.57
C PRO A 6 3.50 -13.10 2.53
N GLN A 7 2.87 -14.21 2.91
CA GLN A 7 2.58 -15.32 1.99
C GLN A 7 1.54 -14.90 0.95
N GLU A 8 0.44 -14.29 1.41
CA GLU A 8 -0.62 -13.77 0.53
C GLU A 8 -0.08 -12.78 -0.49
N ILE A 9 0.82 -11.89 -0.09
CA ILE A 9 1.44 -10.92 -1.01
C ILE A 9 2.35 -11.62 -2.03
N ARG A 10 3.07 -12.68 -1.65
CA ARG A 10 3.92 -13.45 -2.58
C ARG A 10 3.09 -14.27 -3.57
N ASP A 11 1.90 -14.70 -3.18
CA ASP A 11 0.99 -15.42 -4.06
C ASP A 11 0.32 -14.52 -5.11
N MET A 12 0.32 -13.19 -4.91
CA MET A 12 -0.15 -12.19 -5.88
C MET A 12 0.83 -12.03 -7.04
N THR A 13 0.28 -11.77 -8.23
CA THR A 13 1.05 -11.29 -9.39
C THR A 13 1.57 -9.86 -9.18
N PRO A 14 2.57 -9.41 -9.95
CA PRO A 14 3.09 -8.04 -9.83
C PRO A 14 2.00 -6.95 -10.00
N ALA A 15 1.08 -7.15 -10.94
CA ALA A 15 -0.02 -6.23 -11.18
C ALA A 15 -1.03 -6.19 -10.01
N GLU A 16 -1.32 -7.35 -9.41
CA GLU A 16 -2.19 -7.43 -8.22
C GLU A 16 -1.54 -6.75 -7.02
N ARG A 17 -0.22 -6.91 -6.82
CA ARG A 17 0.52 -6.20 -5.76
C ARG A 17 0.49 -4.69 -5.94
N GLU A 18 0.62 -4.21 -7.19
CA GLU A 18 0.56 -2.78 -7.49
C GLU A 18 -0.83 -2.21 -7.22
N ALA A 19 -1.89 -2.89 -7.69
CA ALA A 19 -3.26 -2.47 -7.42
C ALA A 19 -3.57 -2.44 -5.91
N GLU A 20 -3.20 -3.49 -5.18
CA GLU A 20 -3.37 -3.56 -3.73
C GLU A 20 -2.56 -2.45 -3.01
N LEU A 21 -1.36 -2.14 -3.51
CA LEU A 21 -0.54 -1.06 -2.98
C LEU A 21 -1.24 0.31 -3.13
N GLU A 22 -1.78 0.61 -4.31
CA GLU A 22 -2.51 1.86 -4.57
C GLU A 22 -3.75 2.01 -3.68
N GLU A 23 -4.50 0.93 -3.48
CA GLU A 23 -5.67 0.90 -2.60
C GLU A 23 -5.29 1.23 -1.15
N LEU A 24 -4.24 0.57 -0.63
CA LEU A 24 -3.76 0.80 0.74
C LEU A 24 -3.19 2.21 0.93
N GLU A 25 -2.52 2.77 -0.08
CA GLU A 25 -2.02 4.14 -0.06
C GLU A 25 -3.16 5.16 -0.06
N THR A 26 -4.22 4.91 -0.84
CA THR A 26 -5.45 5.72 -0.85
C THR A 26 -6.16 5.68 0.51
N GLU A 27 -6.30 4.50 1.12
CA GLU A 27 -6.88 4.36 2.46
C GLU A 27 -6.05 5.11 3.51
N LEU A 28 -4.73 5.02 3.42
CA LEU A 28 -3.81 5.73 4.31
C LEU A 28 -3.92 7.25 4.16
N LEU A 29 -4.09 7.76 2.93
CA LEU A 29 -4.29 9.17 2.67
C LEU A 29 -5.58 9.68 3.32
N ASN A 30 -6.70 8.96 3.12
CA ASN A 30 -7.99 9.30 3.73
C ASN A 30 -7.92 9.28 5.26
N SER A 31 -7.29 8.25 5.83
CA SER A 31 -7.09 8.14 7.28
C SER A 31 -6.26 9.30 7.86
N LYS A 32 -5.24 9.75 7.12
CA LYS A 32 -4.45 10.93 7.51
C LYS A 32 -5.26 12.22 7.40
N ALA A 33 -6.10 12.37 6.38
CA ALA A 33 -6.95 13.55 6.20
C ALA A 33 -7.94 13.71 7.36
N VAL A 34 -8.63 12.63 7.75
CA VAL A 34 -9.53 12.63 8.92
C VAL A 34 -8.78 13.03 10.20
N LYS A 35 -7.61 12.43 10.42
CA LYS A 35 -6.77 12.76 11.58
C LYS A 35 -6.31 14.22 11.57
N ALA A 36 -5.94 14.76 10.41
CA ALA A 36 -5.50 16.15 10.25
C ALA A 36 -6.65 17.15 10.48
N ALA A 37 -7.87 16.79 10.11
CA ALA A 37 -9.08 17.56 10.38
C ALA A 37 -9.48 17.55 11.88
N GLY A 38 -8.70 16.91 12.75
CA GLY A 38 -9.03 16.77 14.18
C GLY A 38 -10.09 15.71 14.47
N GLY A 39 -10.45 14.91 13.46
CA GLY A 39 -11.34 13.77 13.63
C GLY A 39 -10.67 12.68 14.47
N MET A 40 -11.45 12.05 15.36
CA MET A 40 -10.99 10.86 16.06
C MET A 40 -11.11 9.66 15.11
N PRO A 41 -9.99 9.01 14.72
CA PRO A 41 -10.07 7.84 13.87
C PRO A 41 -10.80 6.71 14.61
N GLU A 42 -11.69 6.01 13.90
CA GLU A 42 -12.48 4.90 14.44
C GLU A 42 -11.59 3.78 14.98
N ASN A 43 -10.41 3.60 14.38
CA ASN A 43 -9.39 2.69 14.85
C ASN A 43 -8.00 3.36 14.83
N PRO A 44 -7.46 3.78 15.99
CA PRO A 44 -6.16 4.46 16.06
C PRO A 44 -4.99 3.58 15.60
N GLY A 45 -5.14 2.24 15.63
CA GLY A 45 -4.13 1.29 15.17
C GLY A 45 -4.04 1.19 13.64
N ARG A 46 -5.12 1.53 12.92
CA ARG A 46 -5.26 1.28 11.48
C ARG A 46 -4.17 1.95 10.64
N ILE A 47 -3.84 3.20 10.93
CA ILE A 47 -2.76 3.94 10.23
C ILE A 47 -1.42 3.20 10.36
N GLY A 48 -1.14 2.64 11.54
CA GLY A 48 0.09 1.88 11.78
C GLY A 48 0.12 0.54 11.04
N GLU A 49 -1.03 -0.09 10.87
CA GLU A 49 -1.20 -1.35 10.14
C GLU A 49 -1.08 -1.14 8.62
N LEU A 50 -1.72 -0.09 8.08
CA LEU A 50 -1.61 0.32 6.68
C LEU A 50 -0.15 0.58 6.30
N LYS A 51 0.57 1.41 7.07
CA LYS A 51 1.99 1.70 6.82
C LYS A 51 2.86 0.44 6.78
N ARG A 52 2.62 -0.49 7.70
CA ARG A 52 3.38 -1.75 7.76
C ARG A 52 3.08 -2.66 6.58
N THR A 53 1.83 -2.68 6.13
CA THR A 53 1.40 -3.52 5.00
C THR A 53 1.95 -2.96 3.68
N ILE A 54 1.86 -1.65 3.46
CA ILE A 54 2.51 -0.96 2.33
C ILE A 54 4.01 -1.24 2.28
N ALA A 55 4.71 -1.10 3.41
CA ALA A 55 6.14 -1.38 3.47
C ALA A 55 6.46 -2.85 3.12
N ARG A 56 5.59 -3.78 3.52
CA ARG A 56 5.75 -5.22 3.21
C ARG A 56 5.56 -5.50 1.73
N ILE A 57 4.56 -4.90 1.09
CA ILE A 57 4.34 -5.05 -0.37
C ILE A 57 5.55 -4.50 -1.13
N LYS A 58 5.99 -3.28 -0.83
CA LYS A 58 7.18 -2.67 -1.48
C LYS A 58 8.45 -3.51 -1.29
N THR A 59 8.60 -4.12 -0.11
CA THR A 59 9.73 -5.02 0.15
C THR A 59 9.67 -6.25 -0.75
N ILE A 60 8.50 -6.89 -0.86
CA ILE A 60 8.32 -8.08 -1.70
C ILE A 60 8.47 -7.75 -3.19
N GLN A 61 7.91 -6.63 -3.65
CA GLN A 61 8.13 -6.13 -5.02
C GLN A 61 9.62 -5.98 -5.33
N ASN A 62 10.39 -5.45 -4.39
CA ASN A 62 11.85 -5.33 -4.54
C ASN A 62 12.57 -6.69 -4.46
N GLU A 63 12.11 -7.62 -3.63
CA GLU A 63 12.66 -8.99 -3.55
C GLU A 63 12.41 -9.78 -4.84
N GLU A 64 11.25 -9.62 -5.48
CA GLU A 64 10.86 -10.34 -6.69
C GLU A 64 11.30 -9.66 -7.99
N GLY A 65 11.80 -8.42 -7.89
CA GLY A 65 12.31 -7.68 -9.04
C GLY A 65 11.23 -6.95 -9.84
N ASP A 66 10.03 -6.77 -9.28
CA ASP A 66 8.90 -6.06 -9.90
C ASP A 66 9.25 -4.60 -10.25
N VAL A 67 10.25 -4.03 -9.56
CA VAL A 67 10.62 -2.60 -9.63
C VAL A 67 11.48 -2.23 -10.85
N THR A 68 11.75 -3.17 -11.76
CA THR A 68 12.49 -2.90 -13.01
C THR A 68 11.52 -2.59 -14.16
N GLY A 69 10.87 -1.41 -14.18
CA GLY A 69 10.05 -1.06 -15.35
C GLY A 69 9.20 0.21 -15.33
N THR A 70 8.90 0.83 -14.18
CA THR A 70 7.95 1.97 -14.16
C THR A 70 8.64 3.31 -14.40
N SER A 71 9.28 3.44 -15.56
CA SER A 71 9.59 4.74 -16.14
C SER A 71 9.21 4.72 -17.62
N GLU A 72 7.94 4.49 -17.89
CA GLU A 72 7.27 4.77 -19.16
C GLU A 72 5.75 4.78 -18.90
N GLU A 73 5.06 5.77 -19.46
CA GLU A 73 3.60 5.91 -19.50
C GLU A 73 2.87 6.52 -18.29
N SER A 74 2.97 7.86 -18.18
CA SER A 74 1.82 8.76 -17.99
C SER A 74 2.29 10.20 -18.25
N THR A 75 2.73 10.47 -19.48
CA THR A 75 2.77 11.81 -20.07
C THR A 75 2.01 11.70 -21.38
N GLU A 76 0.70 11.93 -21.31
CA GLU A 76 -0.28 12.13 -22.38
C GLU A 76 -1.60 12.34 -21.60
N GLU A 77 -2.24 13.51 -21.49
CA GLU A 77 -2.27 14.78 -22.25
C GLU A 77 -2.15 16.01 -21.34
#